data_AF-A0A382XAP1-F1
#
_entry.id   AF-A0A382XAP1-F1
#
_cell.length_a   1.000
_cell.length_b   1.000
_cell.length_c   1.000
_cell.angle_alpha   90.00
_cell.angle_beta   90.00
_cell.angle_gamma   90.00
#
_symmetry.space_group_name_H-M   'P 1'
#
loop_
_entity.id
_entity.type
_entity.pdbx_description
1 polymer ?
#
loop_
_entity_poly.entity_id
_entity_poly.type
_entity_poly.pdbx_seq_one_letter_code
_entity_poly.pdbx_strand_id
1 'polypeptide(L)' 'MYQQDAELLFPERVVPHLKGGRSEDWDELVDMVCEQEPDSVDGLGFSLMMMKVNGCMTCHAGSHRARLGCTACAQQTIRR' A
#
# COMPACT_ATOMS: atom_id res chain seq x y z
N MET A 1 -7.83 -13.82 16.46
CA MET A 1 -6.50 -13.37 16.00
C MET A 1 -6.70 -12.24 15.02
N TYR A 2 -6.17 -11.05 15.30
CA TYR A 2 -6.11 -9.95 14.34
C TYR A 2 -4.87 -10.15 13.46
N GLN A 3 -5.00 -10.01 12.15
CA GLN A 3 -3.86 -10.00 11.24
C GLN A 3 -3.01 -8.77 11.57
N GLN A 4 -1.77 -8.95 12.02
CA GLN A 4 -0.90 -7.85 12.47
C GLN A 4 -0.48 -6.92 11.31
N ASP A 5 -0.48 -7.46 10.09
CA ASP A 5 -0.20 -6.68 8.89
C ASP A 5 -1.42 -5.90 8.35
N ALA A 6 -2.59 -6.07 8.96
CA ALA A 6 -3.83 -5.42 8.51
C ALA A 6 -4.12 -4.15 9.32
N GLU A 7 -4.20 -3.04 8.61
CA GLU A 7 -4.59 -1.74 9.14
C GLU A 7 -5.88 -1.22 8.50
N LEU A 8 -6.48 -0.21 9.13
CA LEU A 8 -7.73 0.40 8.65
C LEU A 8 -7.53 1.13 7.30
N LEU A 9 -6.40 1.81 7.16
CA LEU A 9 -6.00 2.54 5.95
C LEU A 9 -4.69 1.97 5.40
N PHE A 10 -4.37 2.32 4.15
CA PHE A 10 -3.10 1.92 3.55
C PHE A 10 -1.94 2.51 4.38
N PRO A 11 -1.04 1.67 4.89
CA PRO A 11 0.03 2.13 5.77
C PRO A 11 1.33 2.37 5.01
N GLU A 12 2.01 3.48 5.33
CA GLU A 12 3.21 3.93 4.63
C GLU A 12 4.37 2.93 4.68
N ARG A 13 4.49 2.13 5.76
CA ARG A 13 5.50 1.06 5.86
C ARG A 13 5.44 0.04 4.71
N VAL A 14 4.31 -0.04 4.01
CA VAL A 14 4.10 -0.98 2.90
C VAL A 14 4.73 -0.47 1.60
N VAL A 15 4.96 0.84 1.46
CA VAL A 15 5.47 1.46 0.23
C VAL A 15 6.76 0.79 -0.28
N PRO A 16 7.81 0.54 0.54
CA PRO A 16 9.03 -0.11 0.06
C PRO A 16 8.81 -1.53 -0.46
N HIS A 17 7.76 -2.21 0.01
CA HIS A 17 7.42 -3.57 -0.41
C HIS A 17 6.68 -3.65 -1.76
N LEU A 18 6.38 -2.51 -2.39
CA LEU A 18 5.70 -2.44 -3.68
C LEU A 18 6.66 -2.52 -4.88
N LYS A 19 7.98 -2.46 -4.65
CA LYS A 19 9.00 -2.60 -5.69
C LYS A 19 8.94 -3.99 -6.36
N GLY A 20 9.38 -4.06 -7.61
CA GLY A 20 9.34 -5.26 -8.45
C GLY A 20 7.92 -5.72 -8.76
N GLY A 21 6.92 -4.87 -8.53
CA GLY A 21 5.51 -5.21 -8.66
C GLY A 21 4.93 -5.02 -10.06
N ARG A 22 5.51 -4.12 -10.87
CA ARG A 22 4.88 -3.68 -12.13
C ARG A 22 5.87 -3.36 -13.26
N SER A 23 6.74 -2.36 -13.08
CA SER A 23 7.68 -1.88 -14.09
C SER A 23 8.81 -1.07 -13.44
N GLU A 24 9.85 -0.72 -14.20
CA GLU A 24 10.95 0.13 -13.71
C GLU A 24 10.46 1.52 -13.27
N ASP A 25 9.62 2.20 -14.07
CA ASP A 25 9.01 3.49 -13.69
C ASP A 25 8.21 3.42 -12.37
N TRP A 26 7.60 2.25 -12.09
CA TRP A 26 6.88 2.06 -10.83
C TRP A 26 7.85 1.96 -9.65
N ASP A 27 8.98 1.27 -9.85
CA ASP A 27 10.01 1.13 -8.82
C ASP A 27 10.69 2.47 -8.54
N GLU A 28 10.91 3.30 -9.57
CA GLU A 28 11.37 4.69 -9.43
C GLU A 28 10.38 5.54 -8.63
N LEU A 29 9.08 5.42 -8.90
CA LEU A 29 8.04 6.11 -8.12
C LEU A 29 8.08 5.70 -6.65
N VAL A 30 8.21 4.40 -6.37
CA VAL A 30 8.30 3.90 -5.00
C VAL A 30 9.54 4.43 -4.30
N ASP A 31 10.70 4.47 -4.98
CA ASP A 31 11.93 5.03 -4.43
C ASP A 31 11.77 6.52 -4.12
N MET A 32 11.24 7.31 -5.06
CA MET A 32 10.98 8.74 -4.84
C MET A 32 10.11 9.02 -3.62
N VAL A 33 9.08 8.19 -3.38
CA VAL A 33 8.19 8.32 -2.22
C VAL A 33 8.89 7.92 -0.93
N CYS A 34 9.72 6.88 -0.95
CA CYS A 34 10.48 6.42 0.23
C CYS A 34 11.55 7.42 0.68
N GLU A 35 12.02 8.28 -0.22
CA GLU A 35 12.99 9.35 0.09
C GLU A 35 12.33 10.59 0.70
N GLN A 36 11.00 10.70 0.69
CA GLN A 36 10.32 11.85 1.25
C GLN A 36 10.33 11.84 2.78
N GLU A 37 10.28 13.05 3.36
CA GLU A 37 10.02 13.21 4.78
C GLU A 37 8.62 12.65 5.15
N PRO A 38 8.46 12.13 6.38
CA PRO A 38 7.15 11.78 6.90
C PRO A 38 6.16 12.95 6.75
N ASP A 39 4.91 12.64 6.42
CA ASP A 39 3.82 13.61 6.19
C ASP A 39 4.03 14.58 5.00
N SER A 40 4.99 14.31 4.12
CA SER A 40 5.11 15.01 2.84
C SER A 40 3.81 14.87 2.01
N VAL A 41 3.50 15.90 1.22
CA VAL A 41 2.33 15.88 0.33
C VAL A 41 2.40 14.71 -0.66
N ASP A 42 3.61 14.38 -1.11
CA ASP A 42 3.84 13.29 -2.06
C ASP A 42 3.63 11.91 -1.41
N GLY A 43 4.13 11.70 -0.19
CA GLY A 43 3.89 10.46 0.57
C GLY A 43 2.42 10.26 0.94
N LEU A 44 1.75 11.32 1.38
CA LEU A 44 0.31 11.31 1.65
C LEU A 44 -0.51 11.10 0.37
N GLY A 45 -0.11 11.73 -0.73
CA GLY A 45 -0.71 11.58 -2.05
C GLY A 45 -0.61 10.15 -2.56
N PHE A 46 0.58 9.54 -2.44
CA PHE A 46 0.82 8.15 -2.79
C PHE A 46 -0.03 7.20 -1.92
N SER A 47 -0.07 7.42 -0.61
CA SER A 47 -0.88 6.64 0.30
C SER A 47 -2.37 6.72 -0.05
N LEU A 48 -2.89 7.92 -0.33
CA LEU A 48 -4.28 8.12 -0.76
C LEU A 48 -4.58 7.43 -2.11
N MET A 49 -3.64 7.49 -3.05
CA MET A 49 -3.73 6.78 -4.33
C MET A 49 -3.85 5.27 -4.09
N MET A 50 -2.98 4.69 -3.26
CA MET A 50 -3.02 3.27 -2.91
C MET A 50 -4.30 2.88 -2.17
N MET A 51 -4.85 3.75 -1.31
CA MET A 51 -6.14 3.50 -0.65
C MET A 51 -7.29 3.33 -1.66
N LYS A 52 -7.30 4.13 -2.73
CA LYS A 52 -8.30 4.05 -3.80
C LYS A 52 -8.09 2.81 -4.66
N VAL A 53 -6.85 2.54 -5.08
CA VAL A 53 -6.49 1.40 -5.93
C VAL A 53 -6.74 0.07 -5.22
N ASN A 54 -6.36 -0.05 -3.94
CA ASN A 54 -6.58 -1.25 -3.13
C ASN A 54 -8.03 -1.43 -2.63
N GLY A 55 -8.86 -0.39 -2.74
CA GLY A 55 -10.22 -0.38 -2.18
C GLY A 55 -10.24 -0.45 -0.64
N CYS A 56 -9.28 0.21 0.03
CA CYS A 56 -9.13 0.19 1.49
C CYS A 56 -10.40 0.66 2.23
N MET A 57 -11.13 1.63 1.67
CA MET A 57 -12.36 2.19 2.27
C MET A 57 -13.50 1.17 2.45
N THR A 58 -13.42 0.02 1.78
CA THR A 58 -14.40 -1.07 1.91
C THR A 58 -13.81 -2.30 2.61
N CYS A 59 -12.58 -2.20 3.11
CA CYS A 59 -11.91 -3.27 3.85
C CYS A 59 -12.34 -3.23 5.32
N HIS A 60 -12.76 -4.37 5.86
CA HIS A 60 -13.09 -4.55 7.26
C HIS A 60 -12.54 -5.88 7.75
N ALA A 61 -12.49 -6.11 9.07
CA ALA A 61 -11.84 -7.28 9.67
C ALA A 61 -12.30 -8.66 9.12
N GLY A 62 -13.51 -8.74 8.55
CA GLY A 62 -14.04 -9.94 7.91
C GLY A 62 -13.68 -10.10 6.42
N SER A 63 -13.20 -9.06 5.76
CA SER A 63 -12.86 -9.08 4.34
C SER A 63 -11.71 -10.05 4.06
N HIS A 64 -11.71 -10.66 2.87
CA HIS A 64 -10.58 -11.47 2.40
C HIS A 64 -9.26 -10.67 2.44
N ARG A 65 -9.31 -9.39 2.03
CA ARG A 65 -8.15 -8.47 2.04
C ARG A 65 -7.56 -8.25 3.45
N ALA A 66 -8.40 -8.05 4.46
CA ALA A 66 -7.94 -7.88 5.84
C ALA A 66 -7.26 -9.14 6.39
N ARG A 67 -7.71 -10.33 5.99
CA ARG A 67 -7.07 -11.60 6.38
C ARG A 67 -5.72 -11.81 5.68
N LEU A 68 -5.61 -11.34 4.44
CA LEU A 68 -4.39 -11.44 3.63
C LEU A 68 -3.24 -10.55 4.16
N GLY A 69 -3.56 -9.42 4.78
CA GLY A 69 -2.58 -8.41 5.22
C GLY A 69 -2.39 -7.31 4.17
N CYS A 70 -2.14 -6.08 4.61
CA CYS A 70 -2.02 -4.91 3.73
C CYS A 70 -0.86 -5.05 2.73
N THR A 71 0.27 -5.63 3.14
CA THR A 71 1.45 -5.81 2.29
C THR A 71 1.14 -6.70 1.10
N ALA A 72 0.62 -7.91 1.36
CA ALA A 72 0.27 -8.86 0.32
C ALA A 72 -0.91 -8.39 -0.54
N CYS A 73 -1.91 -7.72 0.05
CA CYS A 73 -3.03 -7.13 -0.68
C CYS A 73 -2.57 -6.05 -1.67
N ALA A 74 -1.67 -5.17 -1.25
CA ALA A 74 -1.16 -4.09 -2.11
C ALA A 74 -0.29 -4.65 -3.24
N GLN A 75 0.64 -5.58 -2.94
CA GLN A 75 1.45 -6.26 -3.96
C GLN A 75 0.58 -6.98 -5.00
N GLN A 76 -0.47 -7.69 -4.57
CA GLN A 76 -1.38 -8.36 -5.49
C GLN A 76 -2.14 -7.36 -6.36
N THR A 77 -2.50 -6.20 -5.82
CA THR A 77 -3.25 -5.17 -6.57
C THR A 77 -2.38 -4.53 -7.65
N ILE A 78 -1.12 -4.24 -7.35
CA ILE A 78 -0.18 -3.63 -8.30
C ILE A 78 0.24 -4.57 -9.43
N ARG A 79 0.26 -5.89 -9.18
CA ARG A 79 0.61 -6.92 -10.17
C ARG A 79 -0.50 -7.28 -11.15
N ARG A 80 -1.73 -6.80 -10.93
CA ARG A 80 -2.90 -7.09 -11.79
C ARG A 80 -2.95 -6.13 -12.97
#